data_AF-A0A371LB10-F1
#
_entry.id   AF-A0A371LB10-F1
#
_cell.length_a   1.000
_cell.length_b   1.000
_cell.length_c   1.000
_cell.angle_alpha   90.00
_cell.angle_beta   90.00
_cell.angle_gamma   90.00
#
_symmetry.space_group_name_H-M   'P 1'
#
loop_
_entity.id
_entity.type
_entity.pdbx_description
1 polymer ?
#
loop_
_entity_poly.entity_id
_entity_poly.type
_entity_poly.pdbx_seq_one_letter_code
_entity_poly.pdbx_strand_id
1 'polypeptide(L)'
;MSSVNRSNFVVDEVTPHNIWLKMEGQSAISVAVERTDSAYSNQLAESIEDLEEGDRIEAQLESKDKLNTVWRFDDISEERQLTP
;
A
#
# COMPACT_ATOMS: atom_id res chain seq x y z
N MET A 1 -1.06 18.88 8.02
CA MET A 1 -2.16 17.92 7.82
C MET A 1 -1.67 16.96 6.78
N SER A 2 -1.12 15.84 7.23
CA SER A 2 -0.99 14.62 6.44
C SER A 2 -2.41 14.08 6.22
N SER A 3 -2.72 13.67 5.00
CA SER A 3 -3.94 12.93 4.72
C SER A 3 -3.62 11.47 4.92
N VAL A 4 -4.36 10.83 5.83
CA VAL A 4 -4.25 9.41 6.11
C VAL A 4 -5.52 8.76 5.57
N ASN A 5 -5.37 7.80 4.65
CA ASN A 5 -6.50 7.10 4.04
C ASN A 5 -6.32 5.60 4.23
N ARG A 6 -7.23 5.00 5.02
CA ARG A 6 -7.34 3.54 5.17
C ARG A 6 -8.41 3.03 4.20
N SER A 7 -8.05 2.07 3.36
CA SER A 7 -8.94 1.50 2.34
C SER A 7 -8.48 0.10 1.93
N ASN A 8 -9.37 -0.63 1.25
CA ASN A 8 -9.03 -1.90 0.61
C ASN A 8 -8.42 -1.64 -0.76
N PHE A 9 -7.30 -2.32 -1.01
CA PHE A 9 -6.55 -2.23 -2.25
C PHE A 9 -6.29 -3.62 -2.83
N VAL A 10 -6.16 -3.64 -4.15
CA VAL A 10 -5.59 -4.76 -4.89
C VAL A 10 -4.21 -4.33 -5.37
N VAL A 11 -3.21 -5.16 -5.16
CA VAL A 11 -1.87 -4.95 -5.72
C VAL A 11 -1.95 -5.15 -7.23
N ASP A 12 -1.68 -4.09 -7.97
CA ASP A 12 -1.77 -4.04 -9.43
C ASP A 12 -0.45 -4.41 -10.10
N GLU A 13 0.66 -3.92 -9.55
CA GLU A 13 2.00 -4.20 -10.06
C GLU A 13 3.04 -3.98 -8.94
N VAL A 14 4.03 -4.86 -8.87
CA VAL A 14 5.17 -4.73 -7.96
C VAL A 14 6.44 -4.47 -8.77
N THR A 15 7.08 -3.33 -8.50
CA THR A 15 8.35 -2.93 -9.12
C THR A 15 9.46 -2.86 -8.06
N PRO A 16 10.75 -2.76 -8.44
CA PRO A 16 11.83 -2.65 -7.48
C PRO A 16 11.70 -1.47 -6.49
N HIS A 17 11.03 -0.38 -6.89
CA HIS A 17 10.95 0.84 -6.08
C HIS A 17 9.54 1.17 -5.60
N ASN A 18 8.51 0.70 -6.30
CA ASN A 18 7.12 1.05 -6.00
C ASN A 18 6.19 -0.17 -6.07
N ILE A 19 5.14 -0.12 -5.28
CA ILE A 19 3.96 -0.98 -5.39
C ILE A 19 2.82 -0.12 -5.91
N TRP A 20 2.17 -0.57 -6.97
CA TRP A 20 0.98 0.06 -7.53
C TRP A 20 -0.26 -0.58 -6.92
N LEU A 21 -1.13 0.24 -6.34
CA LEU A 21 -2.35 -0.19 -5.67
C LEU A 21 -3.58 0.36 -6.38
N LYS A 22 -4.56 -0.48 -6.66
CA LYS A 22 -5.89 -0.08 -7.11
C LYS A 22 -6.86 -0.16 -5.94
N MET A 23 -7.69 0.86 -5.75
CA MET A 23 -8.78 0.74 -4.78
C MET A 23 -9.76 -0.34 -5.23
N GLU A 24 -10.16 -1.22 -4.31
CA GLU A 24 -11.11 -2.28 -4.63
C GLU A 24 -12.44 -1.69 -5.15
N GLY A 25 -12.97 -2.26 -6.23
CA GLY A 25 -14.18 -1.77 -6.89
C GLY A 25 -14.00 -0.49 -7.71
N GLN A 26 -12.79 0.07 -7.81
CA GLN A 26 -12.47 1.22 -8.67
C GLN A 26 -11.43 0.83 -9.72
N SER A 27 -11.78 0.94 -11.00
CA SER A 27 -10.92 0.46 -12.11
C SER A 27 -9.99 1.52 -12.70
N ALA A 28 -10.08 2.78 -12.28
CA ALA A 28 -9.51 3.90 -13.05
C ALA A 28 -8.25 4.54 -12.45
N ILE A 29 -7.96 4.36 -11.16
CA ILE A 29 -6.88 5.09 -10.48
C ILE A 29 -6.02 4.10 -9.69
N SER A 30 -4.79 3.91 -10.16
CA SER A 30 -3.73 3.26 -9.39
C SER A 30 -2.92 4.31 -8.64
N VAL A 31 -2.49 3.97 -7.43
CA VAL A 31 -1.63 4.81 -6.58
C VAL A 31 -0.28 4.12 -6.46
N ALA A 32 0.80 4.84 -6.77
CA ALA A 32 2.15 4.36 -6.51
C ALA A 32 2.54 4.63 -5.06
N VAL A 33 3.00 3.59 -4.38
CA VAL A 33 3.47 3.62 -2.99
C VAL A 33 4.92 3.17 -2.94
N GLU A 34 5.78 3.89 -2.21
CA GLU A 34 7.20 3.52 -2.09
C GLU A 34 7.34 2.13 -1.45
N ARG A 35 8.04 1.22 -2.12
CA ARG A 35 8.33 -0.13 -1.61
C ARG A 35 9.41 -0.10 -0.54
N THR A 36 10.31 0.87 -0.61
CA THR A 36 11.43 1.04 0.32
C THR A 36 11.42 2.46 0.89
N ASP A 37 11.14 2.61 2.19
CA ASP A 37 11.34 3.85 2.92
C ASP A 37 12.04 3.54 4.25
N SER A 38 13.05 4.34 4.60
CA SER A 38 13.78 4.22 5.86
C SER A 38 12.92 4.42 7.12
N ALA A 39 11.72 4.99 6.98
CA ALA A 39 10.76 5.18 8.05
C ALA A 39 9.93 3.92 8.34
N TYR A 40 9.95 2.91 7.47
CA TYR A 40 9.25 1.66 7.71
C TYR A 40 9.86 0.90 8.88
N SER A 41 9.01 0.39 9.76
CA SER A 41 9.43 -0.61 10.73
C SER A 41 9.85 -1.89 10.02
N ASN A 42 10.72 -2.70 10.63
CA ASN A 42 11.14 -3.98 10.04
C ASN A 42 9.94 -4.88 9.69
N GLN A 43 8.94 -4.95 10.57
CA GLN A 43 7.74 -5.75 10.34
C GLN A 43 6.94 -5.25 9.13
N LEU A 44 6.77 -3.93 8.99
CA LEU A 44 6.06 -3.36 7.85
C LEU A 44 6.85 -3.58 6.54
N ALA A 45 8.18 -3.44 6.59
CA ALA A 45 9.04 -3.70 5.44
C ALA A 45 8.94 -5.17 4.98
N GLU A 46 8.95 -6.13 5.91
CA GLU A 46 8.73 -7.55 5.61
C GLU A 46 7.35 -7.77 4.96
N SER A 47 6.27 -7.21 5.54
CA SER A 47 4.93 -7.32 4.94
C SER A 47 4.83 -6.69 3.55
N ILE A 48 5.58 -5.61 3.27
CA ILE A 48 5.64 -4.98 1.95
C ILE A 48 6.44 -5.83 0.96
N GLU A 49 7.51 -6.48 1.43
CA GLU A 49 8.35 -7.35 0.60
C GLU A 49 7.60 -8.60 0.13
N ASP A 50 6.70 -9.10 0.96
CA ASP A 50 5.86 -10.28 0.70
C ASP A 50 4.67 -10.00 -0.25
N LEU A 51 4.37 -8.73 -0.58
CA LEU A 51 3.26 -8.40 -1.48
C LEU A 51 3.54 -8.81 -2.93
N GLU A 52 2.56 -9.47 -3.53
CA GLU A 52 2.56 -9.91 -4.93
C GLU A 52 1.40 -9.29 -5.72
N GLU A 53 1.53 -9.28 -7.05
CA GLU A 53 0.45 -8.84 -7.95
C GLU A 53 -0.82 -9.69 -7.74
N GLY A 54 -1.96 -9.03 -7.54
CA GLY A 54 -3.25 -9.65 -7.29
C GLY A 54 -3.63 -9.77 -5.81
N ASP A 55 -2.71 -9.49 -4.89
CA ASP A 55 -3.01 -9.51 -3.45
C ASP A 55 -4.05 -8.48 -3.06
N ARG A 56 -4.93 -8.88 -2.13
CA ARG A 56 -5.92 -7.99 -1.51
C ARG A 56 -5.45 -7.61 -0.12
N ILE A 57 -5.28 -6.31 0.10
CA ILE A 57 -4.80 -5.76 1.35
C ILE A 57 -5.70 -4.65 1.85
N GLU A 58 -5.86 -4.57 3.16
CA GLU A 58 -6.29 -3.33 3.79
C GLU A 58 -5.02 -2.54 4.13
N ALA A 59 -4.90 -1.33 3.59
CA ALA A 59 -3.72 -0.51 3.81
C ALA A 59 -4.10 0.90 4.24
N GLN A 60 -3.25 1.47 5.09
CA GLN A 60 -3.28 2.87 5.45
C GLN A 60 -2.15 3.58 4.72
N LEU A 61 -2.51 4.53 3.86
CA LEU A 61 -1.54 5.31 3.11
C LEU A 61 -1.43 6.72 3.68
N GLU A 62 -0.20 7.24 3.74
CA GLU A 62 0.06 8.63 4.08
C GLU A 62 0.90 9.34 3.01
N SER A 63 0.57 10.61 2.78
CA SER A 63 1.36 11.48 1.88
C SER A 63 2.59 11.97 2.62
N LYS A 64 3.77 11.73 2.04
CA LYS A 64 5.09 12.04 2.65
C LYS A 64 5.22 13.50 3.06
N ASP A 65 4.77 14.43 2.23
CA ASP A 65 4.59 15.84 2.59
C ASP A 65 3.56 16.53 1.67
N LYS A 66 3.32 17.83 1.85
CA LYS A 66 2.34 18.61 1.04
C LYS A 66 2.85 18.99 -0.36
N LEU A 67 4.15 18.82 -0.63
CA LEU A 67 4.85 19.21 -1.84
C LEU A 67 5.21 18.00 -2.71
N ASN A 68 5.35 16.82 -2.10
CA ASN A 68 5.67 15.53 -2.68
C ASN A 68 4.49 14.59 -2.46
N THR A 69 3.73 14.35 -3.52
CA THR A 69 2.57 13.44 -3.59
C THR A 69 2.94 11.96 -3.50
N VAL A 70 4.14 11.66 -3.01
CA VAL A 70 4.61 10.28 -2.83
C VAL A 70 3.88 9.69 -1.63
N TRP A 71 3.18 8.58 -1.88
CA TRP A 71 2.49 7.83 -0.85
C TRP A 71 3.41 6.79 -0.25
N ARG A 72 3.22 6.52 1.03
CA ARG A 72 3.90 5.44 1.74
C ARG A 72 2.90 4.68 2.61
N PHE A 73 3.25 3.44 2.93
CA PHE A 73 2.48 2.65 3.88
C PHE A 73 2.70 3.15 5.30
N ASP A 74 1.61 3.34 6.01
CA ASP A 74 1.59 3.54 7.46
C ASP A 74 1.24 2.22 8.18
N ASP A 75 0.33 1.44 7.58
CA ASP A 75 -0.09 0.13 8.09
C ASP A 75 -0.56 -0.76 6.93
N ILE A 76 -0.35 -2.08 7.05
CA ILE A 76 -0.84 -3.10 6.12
C ILE A 76 -1.38 -4.26 6.94
N SER A 77 -2.60 -4.68 6.63
CA SER A 77 -3.17 -5.92 7.13
C SER A 77 -3.69 -6.75 5.97
N GLU A 78 -3.28 -8.01 5.91
CA GLU A 78 -3.87 -8.98 5.00
C GLU A 78 -5.37 -9.13 5.32
N GLU A 79 -6.19 -9.09 4.27
CA GLU A 79 -7.58 -9.47 4.40
C GLU A 79 -7.62 -10.97 4.70
N ARG A 80 -7.76 -11.33 5.99
CA ARG A 80 -7.94 -12.73 6.39
C ARG A 80 -9.19 -13.24 5.68
N GLN A 81 -9.00 -14.06 4.65
CA GLN A 81 -10.07 -14.89 4.12
C GLN A 81 -10.52 -15.80 5.27
N LEU A 82 -11.61 -15.42 5.92
CA LEU A 82 -12.36 -16.30 6.80
C LEU A 82 -12.89 -17.44 5.91
N THR A 83 -12.11 -18.51 5.76
CA THR A 83 -12.63 -19.77 5.23
C THR A 83 -13.73 -20.26 6.18
N PRO A 84 -14.93 -20.59 5.66
CA PRO A 84 -16.08 -21.02 6.45
C PRO A 84 -15.90 -22.35 7.17
#